data_AF-A0A4V2FQ86-F1
#
_entry.id   AF-A0A4V2FQ86-F1
#
_cell.length_a   1.000
_cell.length_b   1.000
_cell.length_c   1.000
_cell.angle_alpha   90.00
_cell.angle_beta   90.00
_cell.angle_gamma   90.00
#
_symmetry.space_group_name_H-M   'P 1'
#
loop_
_entity.id
_entity.type
_entity.pdbx_description
1 polymer ?
#
loop_
_entity_poly.entity_id
_entity_poly.type
_entity_poly.pdbx_seq_one_letter_code
_entity_poly.pdbx_strand_id
1 'polypeptide(L)'
;MQILRAAGHFAVPEGEPNQYREHLRTADLSVGTYCIPVGGKDGQEPHTEDEIYVVVRGRAKLVSETAEAGADGTRISTEYEIGPGSVVHLPAREVHHFTEVTEDLSIVVVFAPAERSRGLDRDRDAYYSDTVIWAAE
;
A
#
# COMPACT_ATOMS: atom_id res chain seq x y z
N MET A 1 -11.91 -1.68 24.33
CA MET A 1 -11.92 -0.40 23.59
C MET A 1 -10.57 0.26 23.76
N GLN A 2 -9.92 0.69 22.69
CA GLN A 2 -8.61 1.35 22.73
C GLN A 2 -8.60 2.56 21.79
N ILE A 3 -7.82 3.58 22.13
CA ILE A 3 -7.55 4.74 21.28
C ILE A 3 -6.17 4.54 20.66
N LEU A 4 -6.10 4.43 19.33
CA LEU A 4 -4.83 4.29 18.61
C LEU A 4 -4.14 5.66 18.52
N ARG A 5 -3.25 5.93 19.46
CA ARG A 5 -2.52 7.22 19.54
C ARG A 5 -1.48 7.29 18.42
N ALA A 6 -1.26 8.48 17.87
CA ALA A 6 -0.31 8.74 16.78
C ALA A 6 -0.59 7.98 15.46
N ALA A 7 -1.79 7.44 15.27
CA ALA A 7 -2.23 7.01 13.93
C ALA A 7 -2.21 8.21 12.96
N GLY A 8 -1.66 8.02 11.77
CA GLY A 8 -1.45 9.08 10.78
C GLY A 8 -0.34 10.10 11.11
N HIS A 9 0.43 9.91 12.19
CA HIS A 9 1.57 10.78 12.46
C HIS A 9 2.78 10.36 11.62
N PHE A 10 3.27 11.27 10.79
CA PHE A 10 4.50 11.11 10.04
C PHE A 10 5.71 11.14 10.98
N ALA A 11 6.54 10.09 10.94
CA ALA A 11 7.64 9.90 11.89
C ALA A 11 8.93 9.39 11.24
N VAL A 12 9.14 9.67 9.94
CA VAL A 12 10.37 9.29 9.22
C VAL A 12 11.41 10.42 9.41
N PRO A 13 12.59 10.14 9.99
CA PRO A 13 13.68 11.11 10.03
C PRO A 13 14.19 11.46 8.63
N GLU A 14 14.82 12.62 8.48
CA GLU A 14 15.41 13.03 7.20
C GLU A 14 16.47 12.02 6.73
N GLY A 15 16.37 11.58 5.48
CA GLY A 15 17.29 10.61 4.87
C GLY A 15 17.01 9.14 5.17
N GLU A 16 16.01 8.83 6.02
CA GLU A 16 15.60 7.46 6.30
C GLU A 16 14.57 6.94 5.26
N PRO A 17 14.48 5.63 5.03
CA PRO A 17 13.52 5.05 4.08
C PRO A 17 12.08 5.11 4.64
N ASN A 18 11.13 4.67 3.81
CA ASN A 18 9.73 4.54 4.20
C ASN A 18 9.59 3.73 5.51
N GLN A 19 8.60 4.09 6.33
CA GLN A 19 8.34 3.40 7.58
C GLN A 19 6.88 2.96 7.69
N TYR A 20 6.69 1.73 8.17
CA TYR A 20 5.41 1.22 8.59
C TYR A 20 5.40 0.98 10.10
N ARG A 21 4.40 1.53 10.79
CA ARG A 21 4.17 1.31 12.23
C ARG A 21 2.79 0.72 12.44
N GLU A 22 2.73 -0.54 12.84
CA GLU A 22 1.48 -1.17 13.29
C GLU A 22 1.00 -0.58 14.62
N HIS A 23 -0.29 -0.29 14.71
CA HIS A 23 -0.97 0.20 15.92
C HIS A 23 -1.89 -0.84 16.54
N LEU A 24 -2.52 -1.68 15.71
CA LEU A 24 -3.49 -2.68 16.13
C LEU A 24 -3.36 -3.92 15.28
N ARG A 25 -3.49 -5.08 15.95
CA ARG A 25 -3.68 -6.38 15.30
C ARG A 25 -4.71 -7.19 16.07
N THR A 26 -5.64 -7.77 15.32
CA THR A 26 -6.67 -8.70 15.80
C THR A 26 -6.81 -9.84 14.78
N ALA A 27 -7.74 -10.78 15.00
CA ALA A 27 -8.05 -11.77 13.96
C ALA A 27 -8.74 -11.13 12.74
N ASP A 28 -9.56 -10.09 12.97
CA ASP A 28 -10.45 -9.54 11.95
C ASP A 28 -9.86 -8.37 11.17
N LEU A 29 -8.83 -7.71 11.72
CA LEU A 29 -8.14 -6.59 11.06
C LEU A 29 -6.80 -6.24 11.73
N SER A 30 -5.98 -5.50 10.99
CA SER A 30 -4.85 -4.73 11.53
C SER A 30 -4.90 -3.28 11.06
N VAL A 31 -4.31 -2.38 11.84
CA VAL A 31 -4.21 -0.95 11.52
C VAL A 31 -2.78 -0.49 11.70
N GLY A 32 -2.25 0.24 10.73
CA GLY A 32 -0.91 0.82 10.77
C GLY A 32 -0.87 2.26 10.26
N THR A 33 0.26 2.95 10.48
CA THR A 33 0.62 4.14 9.71
C THR A 33 1.74 3.77 8.75
N TYR A 34 1.55 4.01 7.46
CA TYR A 34 2.61 3.98 6.46
C TYR A 34 3.05 5.41 6.14
N CYS A 35 4.36 5.63 6.10
CA CYS A 35 4.97 6.92 5.83
C CYS A 35 5.97 6.79 4.69
N ILE A 36 5.82 7.64 3.67
CA ILE A 36 6.76 7.74 2.54
C ILE A 36 7.30 9.17 2.54
N PRO A 37 8.61 9.40 2.75
CA PRO A 37 9.19 10.73 2.65
C PRO A 37 9.05 11.29 1.23
N VAL A 38 9.10 12.60 1.07
CA VAL A 38 9.09 13.23 -0.26
C VAL A 38 10.15 12.62 -1.19
N GLY A 39 9.76 12.29 -2.43
CA GLY A 39 10.60 11.59 -3.40
C GLY A 39 10.90 10.13 -3.08
N GLY A 40 10.34 9.59 -1.99
CA GLY A 40 10.46 8.18 -1.61
C GLY A 40 9.83 7.26 -2.64
N LYS A 41 10.42 6.08 -2.81
CA LYS A 41 9.90 5.01 -3.67
C LYS A 41 9.06 4.07 -2.84
N ASP A 42 7.87 3.76 -3.32
CA ASP A 42 7.04 2.73 -2.68
C ASP A 42 7.54 1.33 -3.03
N GLY A 43 7.81 0.52 -2.01
CA GLY A 43 8.32 -0.85 -2.13
C GLY A 43 7.33 -1.89 -1.66
N GLN A 44 6.05 -1.54 -1.51
CA GLN A 44 5.02 -2.49 -1.13
C GLN A 44 4.80 -3.56 -2.21
N GLU A 45 4.44 -4.75 -1.74
CA GLU A 45 4.00 -5.85 -2.59
C GLU A 45 2.47 -6.00 -2.45
N PRO A 46 1.77 -6.55 -3.45
CA PRO A 46 0.33 -6.77 -3.37
C PRO A 46 -0.05 -7.61 -2.14
N HIS A 47 -1.02 -7.11 -1.37
CA HIS A 47 -1.47 -7.76 -0.15
C HIS A 47 -2.52 -8.85 -0.43
N THR A 48 -2.59 -9.90 0.41
CA THR A 48 -3.60 -10.96 0.29
C THR A 48 -4.94 -10.61 0.95
N GLU A 49 -4.96 -9.52 1.71
CA GLU A 49 -6.11 -8.93 2.39
C GLU A 49 -6.67 -7.73 1.63
N ASP A 50 -7.95 -7.41 1.86
CA ASP A 50 -8.48 -6.12 1.40
C ASP A 50 -7.86 -5.02 2.25
N GLU A 51 -7.66 -3.86 1.64
CA GLU A 51 -6.93 -2.74 2.22
C GLU A 51 -7.69 -1.43 2.06
N ILE A 52 -7.65 -0.60 3.10
CA ILE A 52 -8.13 0.78 3.09
C ILE A 52 -6.97 1.72 3.40
N TYR A 53 -6.75 2.70 2.53
CA TYR A 53 -5.91 3.85 2.80
C TYR A 53 -6.75 5.05 3.22
N VAL A 54 -6.38 5.67 4.33
CA VAL A 54 -6.87 7.00 4.73
C VAL A 54 -5.67 7.94 4.72
N VAL A 55 -5.61 8.82 3.73
CA VAL A 55 -4.50 9.75 3.57
C VAL A 55 -4.67 10.93 4.53
N VAL A 56 -3.71 11.09 5.45
CA VAL A 56 -3.75 12.11 6.51
C VAL A 56 -2.92 13.33 6.16
N ARG A 57 -1.77 13.13 5.52
CA ARG A 57 -0.81 14.17 5.14
C ARG A 57 -0.17 13.82 3.80
N GLY A 58 0.22 14.84 3.04
CA GLY A 58 1.04 14.73 1.85
C GLY A 58 0.23 14.49 0.58
N ARG A 59 0.92 14.40 -0.55
CA ARG A 59 0.34 14.19 -1.88
C ARG A 59 1.20 13.24 -2.69
N ALA A 60 0.53 12.41 -3.46
CA ALA A 60 1.13 11.47 -4.38
C ALA A 60 0.14 11.13 -5.49
N LYS A 61 0.58 10.32 -6.45
CA LYS A 61 -0.30 9.51 -7.27
C LYS A 61 -0.33 8.09 -6.73
N LEU A 62 -1.48 7.44 -6.83
CA LEU A 62 -1.63 6.01 -6.64
C LEU A 62 -1.87 5.38 -8.00
N VAL A 63 -1.01 4.45 -8.38
CA VAL A 63 -1.16 3.66 -9.61
C VAL A 63 -1.74 2.32 -9.24
N SER A 64 -2.81 1.90 -9.91
CA SER A 64 -3.45 0.59 -9.76
C SER A 64 -3.41 -0.16 -11.09
N GLU A 65 -3.09 -1.44 -11.05
CA GLU A 65 -3.10 -2.31 -12.23
C GLU A 65 -4.11 -3.44 -12.05
N THR A 66 -5.20 -3.38 -12.81
CA THR A 66 -6.28 -4.35 -12.68
C THR A 66 -5.84 -5.73 -13.15
N ALA A 67 -6.35 -6.77 -12.51
CA ALA A 67 -6.17 -8.14 -12.97
C ALA A 67 -6.82 -8.43 -14.34
N GLU A 68 -7.79 -7.60 -14.76
CA GLU A 68 -8.37 -7.66 -16.10
C GLU A 68 -7.35 -7.20 -17.13
N ALA A 69 -6.87 -8.15 -17.94
CA ALA A 69 -6.05 -7.85 -19.09
C ALA A 69 -6.93 -7.41 -20.27
N GLY A 70 -6.45 -6.43 -21.02
CA GLY A 70 -6.99 -6.11 -22.34
C GLY A 70 -6.93 -7.31 -23.28
N ALA A 71 -7.58 -7.21 -24.44
CA ALA A 71 -7.65 -8.31 -25.42
C ALA A 71 -6.28 -8.78 -25.92
N ASP A 72 -5.22 -7.99 -25.74
CA ASP A 72 -3.82 -8.25 -26.09
C ASP A 72 -2.99 -8.82 -24.92
N GLY A 73 -3.59 -9.01 -23.74
CA GLY A 73 -2.90 -9.45 -22.53
C GLY A 73 -2.28 -8.31 -21.71
N THR A 74 -2.43 -7.05 -22.13
CA THR A 74 -1.87 -5.89 -21.42
C THR A 74 -2.70 -5.57 -20.18
N ARG A 75 -2.06 -5.41 -19.01
CA ARG A 75 -2.74 -4.96 -17.79
C ARG A 75 -3.19 -3.51 -17.96
N ILE A 76 -4.41 -3.20 -17.51
CA ILE A 76 -4.89 -1.83 -17.50
C ILE A 76 -4.35 -1.14 -16.26
N SER A 77 -3.55 -0.10 -16.47
CA SER A 77 -3.06 0.78 -15.40
C SER A 77 -3.91 2.03 -15.30
N THR A 78 -4.29 2.42 -14.08
CA THR A 78 -5.03 3.64 -13.80
C THR A 78 -4.31 4.45 -12.72
N GLU A 79 -4.19 5.76 -12.93
CA GLU A 79 -3.59 6.70 -11.96
C GLU A 79 -4.67 7.50 -11.24
N TYR A 80 -4.48 7.69 -9.94
CA TYR A 80 -5.35 8.49 -9.08
C TYR A 80 -4.52 9.52 -8.31
N GLU A 81 -4.90 10.80 -8.36
CA GLU A 81 -4.34 11.80 -7.47
C GLU A 81 -4.85 11.56 -6.05
N ILE A 82 -3.94 11.51 -5.08
CA ILE A 82 -4.29 11.32 -3.67
C ILE A 82 -3.71 12.44 -2.78
N GLY A 83 -4.44 12.79 -1.73
CA GLY A 83 -4.05 13.81 -0.76
C GLY A 83 -4.89 13.75 0.51
N PRO A 84 -4.75 14.69 1.45
CA PRO A 84 -5.43 14.63 2.73
C PRO A 84 -6.96 14.57 2.55
N GLY A 85 -7.59 13.57 3.17
CA GLY A 85 -9.02 13.31 3.04
C GLY A 85 -9.39 12.28 1.97
N SER A 86 -8.45 11.86 1.11
CA SER A 86 -8.64 10.70 0.24
C SER A 86 -8.80 9.43 1.07
N VAL A 87 -9.83 8.63 0.73
CA VAL A 87 -10.03 7.27 1.25
C VAL A 87 -10.07 6.33 0.06
N VAL A 88 -9.15 5.37 0.01
CA VAL A 88 -9.02 4.42 -1.09
C VAL A 88 -9.29 3.03 -0.58
N HIS A 89 -10.09 2.27 -1.33
CA HIS A 89 -10.24 0.84 -1.12
C HIS A 89 -9.46 0.08 -2.20
N LEU A 90 -8.65 -0.88 -1.75
CA LEU A 90 -7.83 -1.75 -2.56
C LEU A 90 -8.28 -3.19 -2.32
N PRO A 91 -8.86 -3.85 -3.34
CA PRO A 91 -9.18 -5.26 -3.23
C PRO A 91 -7.93 -6.09 -2.98
N ALA A 92 -8.10 -7.21 -2.27
CA ALA A 92 -7.04 -8.19 -2.10
C ALA A 92 -6.36 -8.54 -3.43
N ARG A 93 -5.03 -8.46 -3.44
CA ARG A 93 -4.11 -8.76 -4.56
C ARG A 93 -4.19 -7.79 -5.74
N GLU A 94 -4.87 -6.66 -5.60
CA GLU A 94 -4.76 -5.56 -6.56
C GLU A 94 -3.32 -5.03 -6.51
N VAL A 95 -2.65 -5.03 -7.66
CA VAL A 95 -1.30 -4.47 -7.78
C VAL A 95 -1.43 -2.96 -7.72
N HIS A 96 -0.75 -2.34 -6.77
CA HIS A 96 -0.78 -0.89 -6.61
C HIS A 96 0.53 -0.39 -6.02
N HIS A 97 0.86 0.87 -6.30
CA HIS A 97 2.02 1.54 -5.72
C HIS A 97 1.87 3.06 -5.76
N PHE A 98 2.45 3.76 -4.79
CA PHE A 98 2.54 5.21 -4.83
C PHE A 98 3.67 5.68 -5.74
N THR A 99 3.36 6.68 -6.57
CA THR A 99 4.32 7.39 -7.42
C THR A 99 4.20 8.89 -7.20
N GLU A 100 5.19 9.65 -7.68
CA GLU A 100 5.17 11.12 -7.63
C GLU A 100 4.86 11.67 -6.22
N VAL A 101 5.48 11.09 -5.19
CA VAL A 101 5.34 11.54 -3.80
C VAL A 101 5.97 12.93 -3.66
N THR A 102 5.15 13.97 -3.74
CA THR A 102 5.58 15.38 -3.84
C THR A 102 5.65 16.08 -2.49
N GLU A 103 5.02 15.50 -1.48
CA GLU A 103 5.08 15.91 -0.09
C GLU A 103 5.19 14.64 0.77
N ASP A 104 5.84 14.72 1.93
CA ASP A 104 5.86 13.61 2.90
C ASP A 104 4.46 13.04 3.14
N LEU A 105 4.28 11.79 2.76
CA LEU A 105 3.00 11.11 2.76
C LEU A 105 2.83 10.36 4.07
N SER A 106 1.67 10.51 4.72
CA SER A 106 1.28 9.70 5.87
C SER A 106 -0.12 9.16 5.70
N ILE A 107 -0.23 7.85 5.80
CA ILE A 107 -1.43 7.08 5.49
C ILE A 107 -1.76 6.21 6.69
N VAL A 108 -3.00 6.25 7.16
CA VAL A 108 -3.52 5.19 8.01
C VAL A 108 -3.98 4.06 7.11
N VAL A 109 -3.44 2.87 7.35
CA VAL A 109 -3.71 1.66 6.58
C VAL A 109 -4.55 0.73 7.43
N VAL A 110 -5.60 0.15 6.85
CA VAL A 110 -6.40 -0.91 7.49
C VAL A 110 -6.43 -2.12 6.58
N PHE A 111 -6.03 -3.28 7.09
CA PHE A 111 -6.17 -4.56 6.41
C PHE A 111 -7.32 -5.35 7.01
N ALA A 112 -8.09 -6.05 6.17
CA ALA A 112 -9.12 -7.00 6.60
C ALA A 112 -9.01 -8.35 5.84
N PRO A 113 -8.69 -9.46 6.51
CA PRO A 113 -8.28 -9.60 7.92
C PRO A 113 -6.92 -8.93 8.20
N ALA A 114 -6.31 -9.18 9.36
CA ALA A 114 -5.00 -8.58 9.65
C ALA A 114 -3.96 -8.91 8.58
N GLU A 115 -3.08 -7.96 8.27
CA GLU A 115 -2.02 -8.07 7.27
C GLU A 115 -1.25 -9.40 7.43
N ARG A 116 -1.07 -10.12 6.32
CA ARG A 116 -0.39 -11.44 6.23
C ARG A 116 -1.06 -12.57 7.02
N SER A 117 -2.31 -12.41 7.46
CA SER A 117 -3.04 -13.48 8.16
C SER A 117 -3.66 -14.49 7.21
N ARG A 118 -3.98 -14.08 5.97
CA ARG A 118 -4.18 -14.99 4.85
C ARG A 118 -2.79 -15.38 4.38
N GLY A 119 -2.20 -16.40 5.02
CA GLY A 119 -0.85 -16.87 4.72
C GLY A 119 -0.59 -16.99 3.22
N LEU A 120 0.68 -16.81 2.81
CA LEU A 120 1.10 -16.98 1.42
C LEU A 120 0.51 -18.29 0.90
N ASP A 121 -0.41 -18.17 -0.05
CA ASP A 121 -1.01 -19.31 -0.72
C ASP A 121 0.12 -19.93 -1.56
N ARG A 122 0.88 -20.85 -0.96
CA ARG A 122 2.14 -21.42 -1.49
C ARG A 122 1.97 -22.07 -2.86
N ASP A 123 0.73 -22.26 -3.32
CA ASP A 123 0.40 -22.85 -4.62
C ASP A 123 0.34 -21.85 -5.79
N ARG A 124 0.58 -20.55 -5.57
CA ARG A 124 0.55 -19.56 -6.68
C ARG A 124 1.71 -18.56 -6.76
N ASP A 125 2.74 -18.71 -5.92
CA ASP A 125 3.98 -17.91 -6.00
C ASP A 125 4.76 -18.18 -7.30
N ALA A 126 4.53 -19.34 -7.95
CA ALA A 126 5.15 -19.66 -9.25
C ALA A 126 4.64 -18.81 -10.43
N TYR A 127 3.52 -18.08 -10.28
CA TYR A 127 3.00 -17.23 -11.37
C TYR A 127 3.46 -15.77 -11.27
N TYR A 128 3.85 -15.31 -10.08
CA TYR A 128 4.26 -13.92 -9.86
C TYR A 128 5.78 -13.75 -9.67
N SER A 129 6.52 -14.82 -9.34
CA SER A 129 8.00 -14.77 -9.27
C SER A 129 8.68 -14.45 -10.61
N ASP A 130 8.00 -14.73 -11.73
CA ASP A 130 8.59 -14.60 -13.07
C ASP A 130 8.17 -13.31 -13.79
N THR A 131 7.32 -12.45 -13.21
CA THR A 131 6.77 -11.27 -13.92
C THR A 131 7.01 -9.93 -13.23
N VAL A 132 7.38 -9.89 -11.94
CA VAL A 132 7.70 -8.62 -11.26
C VAL A 132 9.14 -8.65 -10.74
N ILE A 133 10.09 -8.70 -11.68
CA ILE A 133 11.45 -8.25 -11.43
C ILE A 133 11.48 -6.80 -11.89
N TRP A 134 11.26 -5.84 -10.99
CA TRP A 134 11.71 -4.48 -11.24
C TRP A 134 13.23 -4.54 -11.24
N ALA A 135 13.82 -4.65 -12.43
CA ALA A 135 15.24 -4.51 -12.64
C ALA A 135 15.66 -3.13 -12.10
N ALA A 136 16.35 -3.16 -10.96
CA ALA A 136 17.17 -2.07 -10.52
C ALA A 136 18.34 -1.94 -11.51
N GLU A 137 18.32 -0.89 -12.33
CA GLU A 137 19.51 -0.18 -12.83
C GLU A 137 19.23 1.33 -12.82
#